data_AF-A0A9R0UYT3-F1
#
_entry.id   AF-A0A9R0UYT3-F1
#
_cell.length_a   1.000
_cell.length_b   1.000
_cell.length_c   1.000
_cell.angle_alpha   90.00
_cell.angle_beta   90.00
_cell.angle_gamma   90.00
#
_symmetry.space_group_name_H-M   'P 1'
#
loop_
_entity.id
_entity.type
_entity.pdbx_description
1 polymer ?
#
loop_
_entity_poly.entity_id
_entity_poly.type
_entity_poly.pdbx_seq_one_letter_code
_entity_poly.pdbx_strand_id
1 'polypeptide(L)'
;MHLGHEVLDFGGRLWWVDVSWGAVCVDPFSDRPELCPVELPPDSMLPNQQGETEMEQLVQRRHMGVSAGRLRYAEVDPLHIRSFVLDNHQSGRWTLEHQVSVPDLWRNGGNAKATPSIAAIDPLNADALHLSVDQIHVSLDMRKRMIEGSVILDASQLGSGKNKTLDTAKNKTLADVLVRSDKQQAK
;
A
#
# COMPACT_ATOMS: atom_id res chain seq x y z
N MET A 1 8.95 18.08 -7.55
CA MET A 1 7.87 17.46 -6.76
C MET A 1 7.38 16.25 -7.54
N HIS A 2 7.80 15.05 -7.14
CA HIS A 2 7.20 13.83 -7.66
C HIS A 2 5.85 13.65 -6.95
N LEU A 3 4.78 14.19 -7.55
CA LEU A 3 3.41 13.92 -7.12
C LEU A 3 3.08 12.46 -7.48
N GLY A 4 3.56 11.53 -6.66
CA GLY A 4 3.22 10.11 -6.75
C GLY A 4 1.86 9.78 -6.11
N HIS A 5 1.24 10.75 -5.43
CA HIS A 5 -0.06 10.60 -4.79
C HIS A 5 -1.09 11.53 -5.41
N GLU A 6 -2.24 10.95 -5.73
CA GLU A 6 -3.43 11.70 -6.11
C GLU A 6 -3.95 12.52 -4.92
N VAL A 7 -4.72 13.57 -5.22
CA VAL A 7 -5.43 14.34 -4.19
C VAL A 7 -6.54 13.45 -3.61
N LEU A 8 -6.53 13.24 -2.29
CA LEU A 8 -7.53 12.39 -1.63
C LEU A 8 -8.75 13.21 -1.23
N ASP A 9 -9.93 12.59 -1.33
CA ASP A 9 -11.17 13.09 -0.76
C ASP A 9 -11.47 12.39 0.56
N PHE A 10 -11.45 13.13 1.67
CA PHE A 10 -11.75 12.54 2.97
C PHE A 10 -12.34 13.56 3.92
N GLY A 11 -13.47 13.19 4.56
CA GLY A 11 -14.13 14.03 5.56
C GLY A 11 -14.60 15.39 5.03
N GLY A 12 -14.99 15.46 3.75
CA GLY A 12 -15.39 16.71 3.08
C GLY A 12 -14.22 17.65 2.75
N ARG A 13 -12.98 17.16 2.81
CA ARG A 13 -11.75 17.93 2.58
C ARG A 13 -10.93 17.33 1.45
N LEU A 14 -10.16 18.18 0.79
CA LEU A 14 -9.12 17.79 -0.17
C LEU A 14 -7.79 17.65 0.54
N TRP A 15 -7.03 16.60 0.22
CA TRP A 15 -5.76 16.28 0.87
C TRP A 15 -4.63 16.15 -0.14
N TRP A 16 -3.56 16.91 0.07
CA TRP A 16 -2.31 16.79 -0.68
C TRP A 16 -1.28 16.07 0.20
N VAL A 17 -0.79 14.94 -0.31
CA VAL A 17 0.10 14.03 0.43
C VAL A 17 1.55 14.32 0.10
N ASP A 18 2.38 14.41 1.14
CA ASP A 18 3.83 14.34 1.07
C ASP A 18 4.31 13.12 1.88
N VAL A 19 4.76 12.07 1.21
CA VAL A 19 5.15 10.81 1.87
C VAL A 19 6.39 10.93 2.76
N SER A 20 7.15 12.02 2.71
CA SER A 20 8.26 12.25 3.63
C SER A 20 7.82 12.87 4.97
N TRP A 21 6.68 13.57 4.98
CA TRP A 21 6.30 14.44 6.08
C TRP A 21 4.87 14.24 6.58
N GLY A 22 3.88 14.09 5.70
CA GLY A 22 2.47 14.06 6.10
C GLY A 22 1.50 14.35 4.96
N ALA A 23 0.47 15.10 5.30
CA ALA A 23 -0.45 15.67 4.33
C ALA A 23 -0.90 17.07 4.78
N VAL A 24 -1.36 17.86 3.84
CA VAL A 24 -2.07 19.11 4.11
C VAL A 24 -3.48 18.95 3.57
N CYS A 25 -4.49 19.32 4.34
CA CYS A 25 -5.86 19.31 3.85
C CYS A 25 -6.57 20.67 3.97
N VAL A 26 -7.58 20.86 3.12
CA VAL A 26 -8.41 22.08 3.06
C VAL A 26 -9.86 21.68 2.90
N ASP A 27 -10.75 22.40 3.57
CA ASP A 27 -12.18 22.40 3.25
C ASP A 27 -12.41 23.34 2.04
N PRO A 28 -12.69 22.79 0.84
CA PRO A 28 -12.86 23.61 -0.37
C PRO A 28 -14.17 24.42 -0.36
N PHE A 29 -15.09 24.13 0.56
CA PHE A 29 -16.38 24.80 0.67
C PHE A 29 -16.42 25.87 1.76
N SER A 30 -15.33 26.03 2.53
CA SER A 30 -15.23 27.09 3.54
C SER A 30 -15.06 28.46 2.90
N ASP A 31 -15.82 29.45 3.38
CA ASP A 31 -15.61 30.88 3.03
C ASP A 31 -14.23 31.39 3.44
N ARG A 32 -13.54 30.67 4.33
CA ARG A 32 -12.17 30.93 4.79
C ARG A 32 -11.39 29.61 4.78
N PRO A 33 -10.82 29.19 3.64
CA PRO A 33 -10.07 27.94 3.57
C PRO A 33 -8.80 28.05 4.41
N GLU A 34 -8.66 27.15 5.38
CA GLU A 34 -7.48 27.02 6.23
C GLU A 34 -6.72 25.75 5.87
N LEU A 35 -5.40 25.87 5.71
CA LEU A 35 -4.51 24.72 5.52
C LEU A 35 -4.34 24.02 6.86
N CYS A 36 -4.76 22.75 6.92
CA CYS A 36 -4.63 21.90 8.10
C CYS A 36 -3.53 20.86 7.86
N PRO A 37 -2.30 21.09 8.35
CA PRO A 37 -1.25 20.08 8.31
C PRO A 37 -1.56 18.88 9.21
N VAL A 38 -1.25 17.69 8.71
CA VAL A 38 -1.27 16.43 9.46
C VAL A 38 0.05 15.71 9.24
N GLU A 39 0.88 15.68 10.26
CA GLU A 39 2.18 15.00 10.24
C GLU A 39 2.01 13.47 10.19
N LEU A 40 2.97 12.77 9.58
CA LEU A 40 3.08 11.31 9.69
C LEU A 40 3.34 10.86 11.13
N PRO A 41 3.20 9.56 11.44
CA PRO A 41 3.72 9.01 12.69
C PRO A 41 5.18 9.46 12.94
N PRO A 42 5.58 9.76 14.19
CA PRO A 42 6.91 10.29 14.49
C PRO A 42 8.08 9.46 13.94
N ASP A 43 7.97 8.13 13.98
CA ASP A 43 8.99 7.22 13.47
C ASP A 43 9.05 7.16 11.94
N SER A 44 8.02 7.67 11.27
CA SER A 44 7.91 7.72 9.80
C SER A 44 8.36 9.07 9.24
N MET A 45 8.39 10.14 10.04
CA MET A 45 8.74 11.48 9.58
C MET A 45 10.22 11.58 9.14
N LEU A 46 10.44 12.22 8.00
CA LEU A 46 11.76 12.52 7.44
C LEU A 46 11.89 14.04 7.23
N PRO A 47 12.26 14.80 8.28
CA PRO A 47 12.21 16.27 8.25
C PRO A 47 13.28 16.93 7.37
N ASN A 48 14.28 16.16 6.90
CA ASN A 48 15.33 16.65 6.04
C ASN A 48 14.96 16.44 4.56
N GLN A 49 15.44 17.33 3.69
CA GLN A 49 15.26 17.17 2.25
C GLN A 49 15.89 15.84 1.79
N GLN A 50 15.06 15.00 1.17
CA GLN A 50 15.50 13.75 0.58
C GLN A 50 16.03 14.01 -0.83
N GLY A 51 17.05 13.26 -1.23
CA GLY A 51 17.51 13.24 -2.61
C GLY A 51 16.43 12.69 -3.56
N GLU A 52 16.57 12.93 -4.86
CA GLU A 52 15.61 12.46 -5.86
C GLU A 52 15.42 10.94 -5.82
N THR A 53 16.52 10.17 -5.78
CA THR A 53 16.49 8.71 -5.68
C THR A 53 15.86 8.21 -4.37
N GLU A 54 16.04 8.91 -3.26
CA GLU A 54 15.41 8.56 -1.99
C GLU A 54 13.89 8.79 -2.07
N MET A 55 13.48 9.91 -2.66
CA MET A 55 12.08 10.22 -2.86
C MET A 55 11.39 9.22 -3.79
N GLU A 56 12.03 8.80 -4.88
CA GLU A 56 11.53 7.74 -5.77
C GLU A 56 11.26 6.42 -5.03
N GLN A 57 12.11 6.08 -4.06
CA GLN A 57 11.90 4.91 -3.22
C GLN A 57 10.80 5.11 -2.19
N LEU A 58 10.69 6.31 -1.61
CA LEU A 58 9.67 6.63 -0.63
C LEU A 58 8.25 6.55 -1.23
N VAL A 59 8.04 7.11 -2.42
CA VAL A 59 6.73 7.06 -3.10
C VAL A 59 6.30 5.62 -3.45
N GLN A 60 7.25 4.70 -3.61
CA GLN A 60 6.95 3.28 -3.83
C GLN A 60 6.66 2.54 -2.52
N ARG A 61 7.23 2.98 -1.40
CA ARG A 61 7.16 2.28 -0.12
C ARG A 61 6.08 2.82 0.81
N ARG A 62 5.55 4.01 0.54
CA ARG A 62 4.59 4.70 1.38
C ARG A 62 3.35 5.05 0.57
N HIS A 63 2.19 4.90 1.17
CA HIS A 63 0.94 5.27 0.52
C HIS A 63 -0.06 5.79 1.53
N MET A 64 -0.77 6.86 1.17
CA MET A 64 -1.92 7.36 1.90
C MET A 64 -3.16 7.21 1.02
N GLY A 65 -4.27 6.76 1.60
CA GLY A 65 -5.50 6.51 0.89
C GLY A 65 -6.69 6.32 1.83
N VAL A 66 -7.88 6.16 1.27
CA VAL A 66 -9.10 5.93 2.05
C VAL A 66 -9.50 4.47 1.96
N SER A 67 -9.79 3.86 3.10
CA SER A 67 -10.26 2.47 3.19
C SER A 67 -11.32 2.35 4.27
N ALA A 68 -12.41 1.67 3.95
CA ALA A 68 -13.56 1.49 4.85
C ALA A 68 -14.03 2.82 5.48
N GLY A 69 -14.00 3.90 4.69
CA GLY A 69 -14.43 5.24 5.11
C GLY A 69 -13.47 5.96 6.06
N ARG A 70 -12.23 5.50 6.21
CA ARG A 70 -11.21 6.13 7.06
C ARG A 70 -9.93 6.41 6.27
N LEU A 71 -9.26 7.51 6.61
CA LEU A 71 -7.95 7.81 6.06
C LEU A 71 -6.91 6.88 6.67
N ARG A 72 -6.08 6.28 5.81
CA ARG A 72 -5.02 5.34 6.16
C ARG A 72 -3.69 5.78 5.58
N TYR A 73 -2.65 5.50 6.34
CA TYR A 73 -1.26 5.59 5.89
C TYR A 73 -0.64 4.20 6.01
N ALA A 74 0.03 3.74 4.97
CA ALA A 74 0.74 2.49 4.95
C ALA A 74 2.20 2.72 4.55
N GLU A 75 3.10 1.96 5.14
CA GLU A 75 4.52 2.01 4.83
C GLU A 75 5.16 0.62 4.84
N VAL A 76 6.22 0.49 4.05
CA VAL A 76 7.05 -0.70 3.96
C VAL A 76 8.50 -0.32 4.22
N ASP A 77 9.10 -1.02 5.18
CA ASP A 77 10.55 -1.08 5.37
C ASP A 77 11.05 -2.54 5.16
N PRO A 78 12.36 -2.81 5.13
CA PRO A 78 12.88 -4.16 4.91
C PRO A 78 12.43 -5.22 5.92
N LEU A 79 11.98 -4.81 7.10
CA LEU A 79 11.60 -5.67 8.22
C LEU A 79 10.08 -5.70 8.45
N HIS A 80 9.37 -4.61 8.15
CA HIS A 80 7.97 -4.43 8.52
C HIS A 80 7.13 -3.78 7.43
N ILE A 81 5.87 -4.21 7.38
CA ILE A 81 4.78 -3.51 6.70
C ILE A 81 3.87 -2.99 7.80
N ARG A 82 3.62 -1.69 7.83
CA ARG A 82 2.76 -1.03 8.82
C ARG A 82 1.58 -0.36 8.16
N SER A 83 0.44 -0.37 8.85
CA SER A 83 -0.76 0.38 8.46
C SER A 83 -1.28 1.14 9.67
N PHE A 84 -1.57 2.40 9.44
CA PHE A 84 -2.04 3.36 10.41
C PHE A 84 -3.38 3.92 9.96
N VAL A 85 -4.24 4.22 10.92
CA VAL A 85 -5.52 4.89 10.70
C VAL A 85 -5.48 6.25 11.38
N LEU A 86 -6.03 7.27 10.72
CA LEU A 86 -6.18 8.60 11.33
C LEU A 86 -7.37 8.57 12.29
N ASP A 87 -7.15 8.89 13.57
CA ASP A 87 -8.19 8.83 14.60
C ASP A 87 -9.35 9.78 14.30
N ASN A 88 -9.00 11.04 14.02
CA ASN A 88 -9.85 12.06 13.46
C ASN A 88 -8.96 13.17 12.87
N HIS A 89 -9.47 13.90 11.88
CA HIS A 89 -8.70 14.97 11.26
C HIS A 89 -8.32 16.09 12.24
N GLN A 90 -9.14 16.37 13.26
CA GLN A 90 -8.90 17.46 14.20
C GLN A 90 -7.71 17.20 15.14
N SER A 91 -7.46 15.95 15.50
CA SER A 91 -6.34 15.55 16.35
C SER A 91 -5.04 15.44 15.55
N GLY A 92 -5.16 15.15 14.25
CA GLY A 92 -4.01 14.86 13.38
C GLY A 92 -3.22 13.63 13.83
N ARG A 93 -3.80 12.74 14.65
CA ARG A 93 -3.10 11.60 15.24
C ARG A 93 -3.33 10.32 14.45
N TRP A 94 -2.22 9.63 14.19
CA TRP A 94 -2.19 8.30 13.62
C TRP A 94 -2.12 7.23 14.70
N THR A 95 -2.98 6.22 14.57
CA THR A 95 -2.94 5.00 15.37
C THR A 95 -2.42 3.85 14.53
N LEU A 96 -1.39 3.15 15.00
CA LEU A 96 -0.90 1.92 14.37
C LEU A 96 -1.95 0.81 14.54
N GLU A 97 -2.51 0.32 13.44
CA GLU A 97 -3.54 -0.72 13.46
C GLU A 97 -2.95 -2.09 13.13
N HIS A 98 -2.01 -2.14 12.19
CA HIS A 98 -1.37 -3.38 11.77
C HIS A 98 0.14 -3.24 11.61
N GLN A 99 0.84 -4.31 11.98
CA GLN A 99 2.26 -4.50 11.69
C GLN A 99 2.52 -5.96 11.32
N VAL A 100 3.15 -6.18 10.18
CA VAL A 100 3.50 -7.49 9.63
C VAL A 100 5.01 -7.56 9.43
N SER A 101 5.62 -8.68 9.83
CA SER A 101 7.05 -8.96 9.59
C SER A 101 7.26 -9.39 8.13
N VAL A 102 8.08 -8.63 7.41
CA VAL A 102 8.47 -8.92 6.01
C VAL A 102 9.21 -10.26 5.93
N PRO A 103 10.23 -10.56 6.76
CA PRO A 103 10.89 -11.86 6.74
C PRO A 103 9.95 -13.04 6.97
N ASP A 104 9.02 -12.94 7.92
CA ASP A 104 8.09 -14.03 8.22
C ASP A 104 7.04 -14.23 7.12
N LEU A 105 6.59 -13.13 6.51
CA LEU A 105 5.64 -13.18 5.40
C LEU A 105 6.23 -13.94 4.20
N TRP A 106 7.50 -13.67 3.87
CA TRP A 106 8.18 -14.30 2.74
C TRP A 106 8.70 -15.71 3.04
N ARG A 107 9.02 -16.03 4.30
CA ARG A 107 9.46 -17.37 4.72
C ARG A 107 8.47 -18.48 4.32
N ASN A 108 7.19 -18.15 4.22
CA ASN A 108 6.12 -19.09 3.88
C ASN A 108 5.82 -19.18 2.37
N GLY A 109 6.57 -18.52 1.47
CA GLY A 109 6.25 -18.60 0.04
C GLY A 109 7.13 -17.88 -0.99
N GLY A 110 8.20 -17.15 -0.64
CA GLY A 110 8.98 -16.43 -1.65
C GLY A 110 10.39 -16.02 -1.23
N ASN A 111 11.31 -15.97 -2.19
CA ASN A 111 12.65 -15.40 -2.06
C ASN A 111 12.64 -13.98 -2.64
N ALA A 112 11.84 -13.09 -2.04
CA ALA A 112 11.88 -11.68 -2.42
C ALA A 112 13.15 -11.07 -1.80
N LYS A 113 14.23 -10.98 -2.57
CA LYS A 113 15.42 -10.19 -2.20
C LYS A 113 15.11 -8.69 -2.18
N ALA A 114 14.06 -8.27 -2.89
CA ALA A 114 13.61 -6.90 -2.98
C ALA A 114 12.53 -6.58 -1.93
N THR A 115 12.63 -5.42 -1.31
CA THR A 115 11.57 -4.86 -0.47
C THR A 115 10.32 -4.59 -1.31
N PRO A 116 9.12 -5.01 -0.86
CA PRO A 116 7.89 -4.74 -1.61
C PRO A 116 7.62 -3.24 -1.74
N SER A 117 6.91 -2.88 -2.80
CA SER A 117 6.28 -1.57 -2.97
C SER A 117 4.78 -1.68 -2.72
N ILE A 118 4.15 -0.58 -2.30
CA ILE A 118 2.71 -0.50 -2.09
C ILE A 118 2.05 -0.11 -3.42
N ALA A 119 1.24 -1.01 -3.96
CA ALA A 119 0.49 -0.76 -5.19
C ALA A 119 -0.84 -0.05 -4.89
N ALA A 120 -1.55 -0.48 -3.85
CA ALA A 120 -2.80 0.13 -3.43
C ALA A 120 -3.17 -0.25 -1.98
N ILE A 121 -3.91 0.64 -1.33
CA ILE A 121 -4.69 0.31 -0.13
C ILE A 121 -6.05 -0.19 -0.60
N ASP A 122 -6.55 -1.30 -0.06
CA ASP A 122 -7.86 -1.80 -0.45
C ASP A 122 -8.97 -0.83 -0.01
N PRO A 123 -9.87 -0.40 -0.93
CA PRO A 123 -10.85 0.64 -0.61
C PRO A 123 -11.93 0.18 0.38
N LEU A 124 -12.20 -1.12 0.47
CA LEU A 124 -13.31 -1.68 1.24
C LEU A 124 -12.85 -2.52 2.42
N ASN A 125 -11.65 -3.09 2.37
CA ASN A 125 -11.10 -3.92 3.41
C ASN A 125 -9.90 -3.25 4.10
N ALA A 126 -10.14 -2.72 5.28
CA ALA A 126 -9.14 -2.10 6.16
C ALA A 126 -7.91 -2.97 6.44
N ASP A 127 -8.10 -4.29 6.48
CA ASP A 127 -7.04 -5.26 6.78
C ASP A 127 -6.21 -5.62 5.53
N ALA A 128 -6.58 -5.16 4.32
CA ALA A 128 -5.95 -5.59 3.08
C ALA A 128 -5.05 -4.52 2.43
N LEU A 129 -3.87 -4.95 2.00
CA LEU A 129 -2.90 -4.13 1.27
C LEU A 129 -2.45 -4.87 0.01
N HIS A 130 -2.39 -4.16 -1.12
CA HIS A 130 -1.90 -4.70 -2.38
C HIS A 130 -0.46 -4.25 -2.59
N LEU A 131 0.44 -5.21 -2.78
CA LEU A 131 1.87 -4.99 -2.88
C LEU A 131 2.39 -5.43 -4.24
N SER A 132 3.43 -4.76 -4.74
CA SER A 132 4.20 -5.18 -5.90
C SER A 132 5.61 -5.62 -5.48
N VAL A 133 6.00 -6.80 -5.93
CA VAL A 133 7.35 -7.37 -5.77
C VAL A 133 7.81 -7.84 -7.13
N ASP A 134 8.85 -7.20 -7.66
CA ASP A 134 9.32 -7.44 -9.03
C ASP A 134 8.16 -7.38 -10.05
N GLN A 135 7.79 -8.51 -10.66
CA GLN A 135 6.70 -8.59 -11.66
C GLN A 135 5.39 -9.13 -11.08
N ILE A 136 5.25 -9.13 -9.76
CA ILE A 136 4.17 -9.83 -9.07
C ILE A 136 3.39 -8.83 -8.24
N HIS A 137 2.08 -8.88 -8.39
CA HIS A 137 1.15 -8.23 -7.47
C HIS A 137 0.61 -9.26 -6.48
N VAL A 138 0.67 -8.95 -5.19
CA VAL A 138 0.13 -9.80 -4.12
C VAL A 138 -0.87 -9.01 -3.28
N SER A 139 -1.92 -9.69 -2.82
CA SER A 139 -2.85 -9.15 -1.84
C SER A 139 -2.49 -9.72 -0.47
N LEU A 140 -2.13 -8.84 0.46
CA LEU A 140 -1.77 -9.14 1.84
C LEU A 140 -2.97 -8.89 2.75
N ASP A 141 -3.40 -9.91 3.49
CA ASP A 141 -4.24 -9.72 4.68
C ASP A 141 -3.31 -9.44 5.87
N MET A 142 -3.31 -8.20 6.33
CA MET A 142 -2.47 -7.72 7.42
C MET A 142 -2.90 -8.24 8.79
N ARG A 143 -4.18 -8.59 8.95
CA ARG A 143 -4.75 -9.12 10.19
C ARG A 143 -4.39 -10.59 10.39
N LYS A 144 -4.56 -11.40 9.34
CA LYS A 144 -4.13 -12.81 9.29
C LYS A 144 -2.62 -12.94 9.06
N ARG A 145 -1.95 -11.87 8.62
CA ARG A 145 -0.51 -11.80 8.33
C ARG A 145 -0.08 -12.79 7.25
N MET A 146 -0.86 -12.85 6.17
CA MET A 146 -0.63 -13.81 5.08
C MET A 146 -1.03 -13.24 3.72
N ILE A 147 -0.41 -13.78 2.67
CA ILE A 147 -0.79 -13.49 1.28
C ILE A 147 -2.04 -14.30 0.95
N GLU A 148 -3.10 -13.64 0.51
CA GLU A 148 -4.37 -14.29 0.13
C GLU A 148 -4.46 -14.58 -1.38
N GLY A 149 -3.74 -13.82 -2.20
CA GLY A 149 -3.75 -13.98 -3.66
C GLY A 149 -2.54 -13.34 -4.31
N SER A 150 -2.22 -13.78 -5.52
CA SER A 150 -1.19 -13.13 -6.34
C SER A 150 -1.45 -13.26 -7.84
N VAL A 151 -0.93 -12.30 -8.60
CA VAL A 151 -1.01 -12.21 -10.04
C VAL A 151 0.37 -11.86 -10.59
N ILE A 152 0.80 -12.57 -11.63
CA ILE A 152 2.03 -12.26 -12.38
C ILE A 152 1.65 -11.27 -13.48
N LEU A 153 2.35 -10.14 -13.55
CA LEU A 153 2.21 -9.20 -14.64
C LEU A 153 3.05 -9.65 -15.84
N ASP A 154 2.38 -10.01 -16.92
CA ASP A 154 3.01 -10.15 -18.23
C ASP A 154 2.90 -8.81 -18.97
N ALA A 155 4.05 -8.22 -19.33
CA ALA A 155 4.13 -6.95 -20.04
C ALA A 155 3.36 -6.95 -21.39
N SER A 156 3.05 -8.12 -21.95
CA SER A 156 2.21 -8.25 -23.15
C SER A 156 0.72 -7.95 -22.93
N GLN A 157 0.24 -7.96 -21.68
CA GLN A 157 -1.18 -7.78 -21.34
C GLN A 157 -1.60 -6.31 -21.19
N LEU A 158 -0.66 -5.39 -20.97
CA LEU A 158 -0.96 -3.96 -20.80
C LEU A 158 -1.23 -3.23 -22.13
N GLY A 159 -0.97 -3.89 -23.27
CA GLY A 159 -1.05 -3.31 -24.62
C GLY A 159 -2.20 -3.80 -25.50
N SER A 160 -3.06 -4.72 -25.03
CA SER A 160 -4.17 -5.21 -25.86
C SER A 160 -5.45 -5.33 -25.06
N GLY A 161 -6.38 -4.39 -25.28
CA GLY A 161 -7.76 -4.43 -24.79
C GLY A 161 -8.58 -5.56 -25.40
N LYS A 162 -8.17 -6.81 -25.16
CA LYS A 162 -8.92 -8.02 -25.49
C LYS A 162 -8.83 -8.97 -24.31
N ASN A 163 -9.92 -8.99 -23.52
CA ASN A 163 -10.19 -10.06 -22.56
C ASN A 163 -10.10 -11.39 -23.30
N LYS A 164 -9.02 -12.13 -23.07
CA LYS A 164 -8.92 -13.53 -23.46
C LYS A 164 -9.06 -14.37 -22.21
N THR A 165 -10.11 -15.19 -22.24
CA THR A 165 -10.39 -16.26 -21.30
C THR A 165 -9.13 -17.10 -21.07
N LEU A 166 -8.89 -17.37 -19.79
CA LEU A 166 -7.76 -18.11 -19.23
C LEU A 166 -7.57 -19.44 -19.95
N ASP A 167 -6.51 -19.54 -20.77
CA ASP A 167 -6.06 -20.80 -21.34
C ASP A 167 -4.75 -21.22 -20.69
N THR A 168 -4.73 -22.46 -20.24
CA THR A 168 -3.85 -22.94 -19.19
C THR A 168 -2.64 -23.62 -19.82
N ALA A 169 -1.48 -22.95 -19.94
CA ALA A 169 -0.22 -23.67 -20.17
C ALA A 169 1.07 -22.88 -19.88
N LYS A 170 1.72 -23.29 -18.79
CA LYS A 170 3.15 -23.62 -18.65
C LYS A 170 4.19 -22.54 -18.98
N ASN A 171 4.61 -21.83 -17.92
CA ASN A 171 5.99 -21.73 -17.38
C ASN A 171 5.99 -20.60 -16.32
N LYS A 172 5.63 -20.85 -15.06
CA LYS A 172 6.40 -21.42 -13.93
C LYS A 172 7.51 -20.53 -13.33
N THR A 173 7.19 -19.65 -12.36
CA THR A 173 7.71 -19.65 -10.96
C THR A 173 7.23 -18.44 -10.14
N LEU A 174 6.80 -18.73 -8.90
CA LEU A 174 6.78 -17.88 -7.70
C LEU A 174 6.67 -18.64 -6.34
N ALA A 175 7.41 -19.71 -6.02
CA ALA A 175 8.17 -20.59 -6.91
C ALA A 175 7.27 -21.48 -7.79
N ASP A 176 5.94 -21.33 -7.68
CA ASP A 176 4.95 -21.55 -8.75
C ASP A 176 3.57 -20.98 -8.30
N VAL A 177 3.57 -19.83 -7.58
CA VAL A 177 2.39 -19.08 -7.07
C VAL A 177 1.87 -19.51 -5.67
N LEU A 178 2.74 -20.04 -4.78
CA LEU A 178 2.41 -20.70 -3.49
C LEU A 178 1.67 -22.04 -3.67
N VAL A 179 2.28 -23.15 -3.26
CA VAL A 179 1.87 -24.55 -3.58
C VAL A 179 0.42 -24.94 -3.24
N ARG A 180 -0.36 -24.15 -2.50
CA ARG A 180 -1.66 -24.60 -1.99
C ARG A 180 -2.68 -23.47 -1.84
N SER A 181 -3.49 -23.27 -2.87
CA SER A 181 -4.93 -23.29 -2.64
C SER A 181 -5.42 -24.72 -2.23
N ASP A 182 -4.54 -25.72 -2.34
CA ASP A 182 -4.76 -27.19 -2.26
C ASP A 182 -4.27 -27.89 -0.98
N LYS A 183 -4.48 -27.29 0.18
CA LYS A 183 -5.24 -28.09 1.14
C LYS A 183 -6.54 -27.32 1.27
N GLN A 184 -7.48 -27.62 0.38
CA GLN A 184 -8.62 -28.41 0.81
C GLN A 184 -8.95 -28.06 2.25
N GLN A 185 -9.95 -27.19 2.40
CA GLN A 185 -10.90 -27.28 3.48
C GLN A 185 -10.94 -28.73 3.95
N ALA A 186 -10.49 -28.94 5.18
CA ALA A 186 -10.48 -30.24 5.81
C ALA A 186 -11.94 -30.69 5.98
N LYS A 187 -12.51 -31.34 4.96
CA LYS A 187 -13.58 -32.36 4.99
C LYS A 187 -14.12 -32.62 3.60
#